data_AF-A0AAE0AQT1-F1
#
_entry.id   AF-A0AAE0AQT1-F1
#
_cell.length_a   1.000
_cell.length_b   1.000
_cell.length_c   1.000
_cell.angle_alpha   90.00
_cell.angle_beta   90.00
_cell.angle_gamma   90.00
#
_symmetry.space_group_name_H-M   'P 1'
#
loop_
_entity.id
_entity.type
_entity.pdbx_description
1 polymer ?
#
loop_
_entity_poly.entity_id
_entity_poly.type
_entity_poly.pdbx_seq_one_letter_code
_entity_poly.pdbx_strand_id
1 'polypeptide(L)'
;MLMYDYRLIVEVKGHLTNRFCKTLRMALAVLESDSKLNDDIVTKSVIESYVGFLNPILGPSFEADFVESIVKMGQIGVKTGLQGEIRRVCAAFN
;
A
#
# COMPACT_ATOMS: atom_id res chain seq x y z
N MET A 1 -12.55 -18.50 -22.41
CA MET A 1 -11.40 -18.10 -21.57
C MET A 1 -11.48 -16.58 -21.40
N LEU A 2 -12.29 -16.12 -20.44
CA LEU A 2 -12.56 -14.69 -20.24
C LEU A 2 -11.68 -14.17 -19.12
N MET A 3 -11.09 -13.00 -19.34
CA MET A 3 -10.25 -12.27 -18.41
C MET A 3 -10.97 -12.10 -17.06
N TYR A 4 -10.39 -12.67 -16.00
CA TYR A 4 -10.80 -12.36 -14.63
C TYR A 4 -10.37 -10.93 -14.31
N ASP A 5 -11.35 -10.06 -14.07
CA ASP A 5 -11.15 -8.71 -13.55
C ASP A 5 -10.71 -8.83 -12.07
N TYR A 6 -9.40 -8.85 -11.83
CA TYR A 6 -8.82 -8.91 -10.49
C TYR A 6 -8.83 -7.52 -9.84
N ARG A 7 -10.02 -7.05 -9.44
CA ARG A 7 -10.09 -5.92 -8.51
C ARG A 7 -9.61 -6.36 -7.13
N LEU A 8 -8.36 -6.03 -6.81
CA LEU A 8 -7.75 -6.18 -5.48
C LEU A 8 -8.54 -5.45 -4.38
N ILE A 9 -9.30 -4.42 -4.76
CA ILE A 9 -10.25 -3.70 -3.90
C ILE A 9 -11.58 -3.70 -4.64
N VAL A 10 -12.58 -4.39 -4.10
CA VAL A 10 -13.89 -4.65 -4.73
C VAL A 10 -14.60 -3.36 -5.17
N GLU A 11 -14.31 -2.21 -4.57
CA GLU A 11 -15.03 -0.97 -4.90
C GLU A 11 -14.26 0.34 -4.59
N VAL A 12 -13.32 0.79 -5.44
CA VAL A 12 -12.95 2.23 -5.49
C VAL A 12 -12.43 2.66 -6.87
N LYS A 13 -13.03 3.69 -7.46
CA LYS A 13 -12.40 4.52 -8.51
C LYS A 13 -11.44 5.52 -7.84
N GLY A 14 -10.15 5.42 -8.13
CA GLY A 14 -9.18 6.53 -8.17
C GLY A 14 -8.84 7.32 -6.89
N HIS A 15 -9.29 6.94 -5.70
CA HIS A 15 -8.99 7.70 -4.47
C HIS A 15 -8.36 6.80 -3.40
N LEU A 16 -7.09 7.07 -3.06
CA LEU A 16 -6.33 6.39 -2.01
C LEU A 16 -6.87 6.83 -0.64
N THR A 17 -7.60 5.95 0.03
CA THR A 17 -8.14 6.18 1.38
C THR A 17 -7.90 4.95 2.25
N ASN A 18 -8.14 5.06 3.56
CA ASN A 18 -8.11 3.92 4.50
C ASN A 18 -9.17 2.83 4.23
N ARG A 19 -9.87 2.85 3.08
CA ARG A 19 -10.82 1.82 2.65
C ARG A 19 -10.17 0.44 2.50
N PHE A 20 -8.91 0.38 2.06
CA PHE A 20 -8.16 -0.87 2.04
C PHE A 20 -8.11 -1.53 3.43
N CYS A 21 -7.72 -0.77 4.46
CA CYS A 21 -7.71 -1.24 5.85
C CYS A 21 -9.10 -1.69 6.34
N LYS A 22 -10.18 -1.05 5.88
CA LYS A 22 -11.56 -1.47 6.21
C LYS A 22 -11.90 -2.83 5.61
N THR A 23 -11.50 -3.09 4.37
CA THR A 23 -11.67 -4.41 3.72
C THR A 23 -10.91 -5.51 4.46
N LEU A 24 -9.68 -5.21 4.91
CA LEU A 24 -8.89 -6.13 5.74
C LEU A 24 -9.61 -6.48 7.04
N ARG A 25 -10.11 -5.46 7.76
CA ARG A 25 -10.86 -5.66 9.00
C ARG A 25 -12.13 -6.49 8.80
N MET A 26 -12.81 -6.32 7.66
CA MET A 26 -14.02 -7.07 7.30
C MET A 26 -13.73 -8.49 6.79
N ALA A 27 -12.46 -8.92 6.75
CA ALA A 27 -12.02 -10.21 6.19
C ALA A 27 -12.45 -10.41 4.72
N LEU A 28 -12.56 -9.31 3.97
CA LEU A 28 -12.95 -9.29 2.55
C LEU A 28 -11.74 -9.17 1.61
N ALA A 29 -10.54 -9.42 2.12
CA ALA A 29 -9.30 -9.37 1.34
C ALA A 29 -9.25 -10.53 0.34
N VAL A 30 -8.92 -10.24 -0.92
CA VAL A 30 -8.95 -11.23 -2.01
C VAL A 30 -7.66 -12.04 -2.06
N LEU A 31 -6.51 -11.41 -1.76
CA LEU A 31 -5.23 -12.09 -1.72
C LEU A 31 -4.96 -12.68 -0.33
N GLU A 32 -4.39 -13.89 -0.29
CA GLU A 32 -3.95 -14.51 0.96
C GLU A 32 -2.94 -13.63 1.71
N SER A 33 -2.02 -12.98 0.99
CA SER A 33 -1.05 -12.04 1.56
C SER A 33 -1.72 -10.89 2.32
N ASP A 34 -2.87 -10.43 1.84
CA ASP A 34 -3.61 -9.34 2.44
C ASP A 34 -4.39 -9.82 3.67
N SER A 35 -4.98 -11.02 3.62
CA SER A 35 -5.62 -11.65 4.79
C SER A 35 -4.63 -11.85 5.95
N LYS A 36 -3.37 -12.21 5.65
CA LYS A 36 -2.32 -12.41 6.68
C LYS A 36 -2.02 -11.16 7.49
N LEU A 37 -2.22 -9.96 6.94
CA LEU A 37 -2.05 -8.71 7.68
C LEU A 37 -3.03 -8.56 8.85
N ASN A 38 -4.19 -9.23 8.79
CA ASN A 38 -5.18 -9.21 9.87
C ASN A 38 -5.03 -10.39 10.86
N ASP A 39 -4.28 -11.43 10.47
CA ASP A 39 -3.98 -12.59 11.32
C ASP A 39 -2.83 -12.29 12.30
N ASP A 40 -1.84 -11.51 11.88
CA ASP A 40 -0.71 -11.11 12.72
C ASP A 40 -1.11 -9.99 13.70
N ILE A 41 -0.77 -10.17 14.98
CA ILE A 41 -1.19 -9.28 16.08
C ILE A 41 -0.63 -7.87 15.90
N VAL A 42 0.61 -7.75 15.40
CA VAL A 42 1.28 -6.46 15.24
C VAL A 42 0.67 -5.70 14.08
N THR A 43 0.56 -6.30 12.90
CA THR A 43 -0.01 -5.62 11.72
C THR A 43 -1.50 -5.35 11.89
N LYS A 44 -2.23 -6.21 12.60
CA LYS A 44 -3.62 -5.96 12.97
C LYS A 44 -3.79 -4.71 13.83
N SER A 45 -2.91 -4.49 14.81
CA SER A 45 -2.96 -3.27 15.64
C SER A 45 -2.80 -1.99 14.81
N VAL A 46 -1.95 -2.03 13.78
CA VAL A 46 -1.75 -0.92 12.84
C VAL A 46 -3.01 -0.70 12.00
N ILE A 47 -3.62 -1.77 11.48
CA ILE A 47 -4.90 -1.68 10.74
C ILE A 47 -5.98 -1.04 11.61
N GLU A 48 -6.16 -1.53 12.85
CA GLU A 48 -7.14 -1.00 13.80
C GLU A 48 -6.87 0.48 14.14
N SER A 49 -5.61 0.91 14.17
CA SER A 49 -5.30 2.33 14.39
C SER A 49 -5.86 3.25 13.30
N TYR A 50 -5.96 2.77 12.05
CA TYR A 50 -6.47 3.55 10.91
C TYR A 50 -7.99 3.51 10.73
N VAL A 51 -8.66 2.51 11.33
CA VAL A 51 -10.11 2.28 11.12
C VAL A 51 -10.91 2.26 12.43
N GLY A 52 -10.24 2.34 13.56
CA GLY A 52 -10.84 2.33 14.89
C GLY A 52 -11.72 3.55 15.13
N PHE A 53 -12.69 3.40 16.04
CA PHE A 53 -13.69 4.43 16.32
C PHE A 53 -13.08 5.78 16.75
N LEU A 54 -11.95 5.75 17.47
CA LEU A 54 -11.24 6.95 17.92
C LEU A 54 -10.28 7.53 16.88
N ASN A 55 -10.10 6.88 15.71
CA ASN A 55 -9.14 7.33 14.70
C ASN A 55 -9.33 8.80 14.27
N PRO A 56 -10.56 9.33 14.03
CA PRO A 56 -10.72 10.72 13.61
C PRO A 56 -10.24 11.77 14.62
N ILE A 57 -10.05 11.37 15.89
CA ILE A 57 -9.70 12.27 16.99
C ILE A 57 -8.24 12.05 17.43
N LEU A 58 -7.80 10.78 17.49
CA LEU A 58 -6.51 10.40 18.09
C LEU A 58 -5.67 9.48 17.20
N GLY A 59 -6.18 9.04 16.05
CA GLY A 59 -5.51 8.04 15.23
C GLY A 59 -4.62 8.65 14.14
N PRO A 60 -3.68 7.85 13.63
CA PRO A 60 -2.81 8.25 12.54
C PRO A 60 -3.57 8.39 11.21
N SER A 61 -3.00 9.17 10.28
CA SER A 61 -3.51 9.29 8.92
C SER A 61 -2.87 8.25 8.02
N PHE A 62 -3.67 7.31 7.52
CA PHE A 62 -3.20 6.31 6.54
C PHE A 62 -2.55 6.95 5.32
N GLU A 63 -3.10 8.06 4.82
CA GLU A 63 -2.57 8.74 3.64
C GLU A 63 -1.17 9.33 3.91
N ALA A 64 -0.97 9.94 5.08
CA ALA A 64 0.33 10.49 5.46
C ALA A 64 1.39 9.39 5.57
N ASP A 65 1.07 8.33 6.31
CA ASP A 65 1.99 7.21 6.53
C ASP A 65 2.27 6.45 5.23
N PHE A 66 1.27 6.37 4.33
CA PHE A 66 1.44 5.80 3.00
C PHE A 66 2.42 6.64 2.17
N VAL A 67 2.26 7.96 2.13
CA VAL A 67 3.18 8.85 1.40
C VAL A 67 4.60 8.73 1.95
N GLU A 68 4.77 8.76 3.27
CA GLU A 68 6.09 8.58 3.90
C GLU A 68 6.73 7.24 3.51
N SER A 69 5.93 6.16 3.55
CA SER A 69 6.39 4.82 3.21
C SER A 69 6.83 4.71 1.74
N ILE A 70 6.09 5.33 0.81
CA ILE A 70 6.43 5.34 -0.62
C ILE A 70 7.70 6.17 -0.88
N VAL A 71 7.87 7.31 -0.21
CA VAL A 71 9.10 8.11 -0.30
C VAL A 71 10.30 7.31 0.18
N LYS A 72 10.18 6.63 1.33
CA LYS A 72 11.24 5.79 1.89
C LYS A 72 11.58 4.61 0.98
N MET A 73 10.57 3.95 0.42
CA MET A 73 10.73 2.87 -0.56
C MET A 73 11.48 3.36 -1.81
N GLY A 74 11.18 4.56 -2.29
CA GLY A 74 11.83 5.16 -3.47
C GLY A 74 13.33 5.45 -3.30
N GLN A 75 13.86 5.36 -2.08
CA GLN A 75 15.27 5.59 -1.76
C GLN A 75 16.08 4.29 -1.61
N ILE A 76 15.44 3.12 -1.72
CA ILE A 76 16.13 1.83 -1.58
C ILE A 76 17.03 1.58 -2.80
N GLY A 77 18.33 1.38 -2.56
CA GLY A 77 19.28 0.95 -3.59
C GLY A 77 19.49 1.93 -4.74
N VAL A 78 19.17 3.22 -4.55
CA VAL A 78 19.31 4.24 -5.59
C VAL A 78 20.77 4.49 -5.95
N LYS A 79 21.03 4.69 -7.24
CA LYS A 79 22.34 5.11 -7.74
C LYS A 79 22.40 6.63 -7.80
N THR A 80 23.38 7.24 -7.15
CA THR A 80 23.54 8.70 -7.05
C THR A 80 24.95 9.14 -7.46
N GLY A 81 25.12 10.45 -7.68
CA GLY A 81 26.39 11.01 -8.14
C GLY A 81 26.77 10.46 -9.52
N LEU A 82 27.97 9.88 -9.63
CA LEU A 82 28.49 9.29 -10.86
C LEU A 82 28.18 7.78 -11.00
N GLN A 83 27.36 7.22 -10.11
CA GLN A 83 26.99 5.81 -10.17
C GLN A 83 25.83 5.63 -11.15
N GLY A 84 26.02 4.79 -12.19
CA GLY A 84 25.01 4.52 -13.21
C GLY A 84 25.04 5.50 -14.38
N GLU A 85 23.92 5.60 -15.09
CA GLU A 85 23.79 6.42 -16.30
C GLU A 85 22.35 6.92 -16.48
N ILE A 86 22.18 8.03 -17.18
CA ILE A 86 20.87 8.51 -17.62
C ILE A 86 20.55 7.84 -18.96
N ARG A 87 19.56 6.95 -18.97
CA ARG A 87 19.13 6.22 -20.17
C ARG A 87 18.34 7.13 -21.10
N ARG A 88 18.65 7.09 -22.39
CA ARG A 88 17.81 7.74 -23.43
C ARG A 88 16.57 6.91 -23.75
N VAL A 89 16.70 5.59 -23.67
CA VAL A 89 15.63 4.62 -23.87
C VAL A 89 15.61 3.68 -22.67
N CYS A 90 14.53 3.69 -21.88
CA CYS A 90 14.46 2.93 -20.62
C CYS A 90 14.65 1.41 -20.82
N ALA A 91 14.24 0.89 -21.98
CA ALA A 91 14.30 -0.52 -22.34
C ALA A 91 15.69 -1.01 -22.80
N ALA A 92 16.67 -0.11 -23.00
CA ALA A 92 18.01 -0.45 -23.44
C ALA A 92 19.08 0.11 -22.49
N PHE A 93 20.26 -0.50 -22.51
CA PHE A 93 21.49 0.12 -21.96
C PHE A 93 22.04 1.09 -23.01
N ASN A 94 22.70 2.18 -22.59
CA ASN A 94 23.33 3.10 -23.54
C ASN A 94 24.60 2.49 -24.17
#